data_AF-A0AA96JMW2-F1
#
_entry.id   AF-A0AA96JMW2-F1
#
_cell.length_a   1.000
_cell.length_b   1.000
_cell.length_c   1.000
_cell.angle_alpha   90.00
_cell.angle_beta   90.00
_cell.angle_gamma   90.00
#
_symmetry.space_group_name_H-M   'P 1'
#
loop_
_entity.id
_entity.type
_entity.pdbx_description
1 polymer ?
#
loop_
_entity_poly.entity_id
_entity_poly.type
_entity_poly.pdbx_seq_one_letter_code
_entity_poly.pdbx_strand_id
1 'polypeptide(L)'
;MSTSVAVLNGRTIGLAHYATRAVAETVFESLGLTFHQEVAINGLGDQPEGVATRDHLIARLTGGLKIDDAAAGAVIEQLLDAGLASASGGDGGDPAVLALTDAGRELHGRIQDGVKRIVARIYGDLPAEDLAVAARVLTTVTERANAILAEA
;
A
#
# COMPACT_ATOMS: atom_id res chain seq x y z
N MET A 1 19.92 -27.77 -24.02
CA MET A 1 19.37 -27.13 -22.81
C MET A 1 17.98 -26.66 -23.15
N SER A 2 16.94 -27.23 -22.52
CA SER A 2 15.57 -26.75 -22.73
C SER A 2 15.38 -25.51 -21.86
N THR A 3 15.34 -24.34 -22.47
CA THR A 3 14.94 -23.10 -21.81
C THR A 3 13.46 -23.23 -21.49
N SER A 4 13.14 -23.58 -20.25
CA SER A 4 11.77 -23.49 -19.75
C SER A 4 11.34 -22.03 -19.88
N VAL A 5 10.35 -21.74 -20.73
CA VAL A 5 9.74 -20.42 -20.79
C VAL A 5 9.15 -20.14 -19.42
N ALA A 6 9.59 -19.06 -18.76
CA ALA A 6 8.99 -18.66 -17.50
C ALA A 6 7.52 -18.28 -17.76
N VAL A 7 6.60 -18.98 -17.11
CA VAL A 7 5.15 -18.73 -17.26
C VAL A 7 4.66 -17.97 -16.04
N LEU A 8 4.09 -16.78 -16.27
CA LEU A 8 3.40 -16.03 -15.23
C LEU A 8 2.11 -16.76 -14.82
N ASN A 9 2.00 -17.09 -13.54
CA ASN A 9 0.81 -17.69 -12.93
C ASN A 9 0.64 -17.23 -11.48
N GLY A 10 -0.46 -17.62 -10.83
CA GLY A 10 -0.75 -17.19 -9.45
C GLY A 10 0.37 -17.53 -8.45
N ARG A 11 1.07 -18.65 -8.62
CA ARG A 11 2.21 -19.03 -7.77
C ARG A 11 3.40 -18.10 -7.98
N THR A 12 3.77 -17.79 -9.23
CA THR A 12 4.90 -16.88 -9.48
C THR A 12 4.61 -15.46 -8.98
N ILE A 13 3.36 -15.00 -9.12
CA ILE A 13 2.91 -13.70 -8.59
C ILE A 13 3.00 -13.70 -7.06
N GLY A 14 2.46 -14.71 -6.39
CA GLY A 14 2.49 -14.81 -4.94
C GLY A 14 3.91 -14.87 -4.37
N LEU A 15 4.79 -15.69 -4.97
CA LEU A 15 6.19 -15.77 -4.54
C LEU A 15 6.94 -14.44 -4.73
N ALA A 16 6.73 -13.76 -5.86
CA ALA A 16 7.31 -12.44 -6.10
C ALA A 16 6.81 -11.43 -5.06
N HIS A 17 5.49 -11.41 -4.79
CA HIS A 17 4.90 -10.54 -3.77
C HIS A 17 5.49 -10.81 -2.37
N TYR A 18 5.54 -12.06 -1.93
CA TYR A 18 6.10 -12.37 -0.61
C TYR A 18 7.57 -11.97 -0.49
N ALA A 19 8.39 -12.21 -1.53
CA ALA A 19 9.80 -11.86 -1.51
C ALA A 19 10.02 -10.34 -1.45
N THR A 20 9.33 -9.57 -2.30
CA THR A 20 9.47 -8.10 -2.32
C THR A 20 8.90 -7.47 -1.06
N ARG A 21 7.78 -8.00 -0.56
CA ARG A 21 7.18 -7.58 0.71
C ARG A 21 8.12 -7.81 1.88
N ALA A 22 8.72 -9.00 2.01
CA ALA A 22 9.64 -9.30 3.10
C ALA A 22 10.85 -8.34 3.12
N VAL A 23 11.35 -7.94 1.93
CA VAL A 23 12.42 -6.94 1.83
C VAL A 23 11.92 -5.55 2.26
N ALA A 24 10.72 -5.14 1.84
CA ALA A 24 10.13 -3.87 2.25
C ALA A 24 9.84 -3.80 3.76
N GLU A 25 9.37 -4.90 4.37
CA GLU A 25 9.10 -5.00 5.80
C GLU A 25 10.35 -4.71 6.66
N THR A 26 11.56 -5.03 6.19
CA THR A 26 12.79 -4.66 6.92
C THR A 26 12.95 -3.15 7.10
N VAL A 27 12.46 -2.34 6.15
CA VAL A 27 12.45 -0.88 6.27
C VAL A 27 11.39 -0.47 7.28
N PHE A 28 10.19 -1.04 7.20
CA PHE A 28 9.07 -0.65 8.05
C PHE A 28 9.34 -1.00 9.52
N GLU A 29 9.90 -2.18 9.78
CA GLU A 29 10.34 -2.60 11.12
C GLU A 29 11.38 -1.64 11.70
N SER A 30 12.34 -1.18 10.88
CA SER A 30 13.34 -0.18 11.31
C SER A 30 12.73 1.18 11.65
N LEU A 31 11.53 1.46 11.15
CA LEU A 31 10.75 2.67 11.42
C LEU A 31 9.69 2.45 12.51
N GLY A 32 9.59 1.25 13.09
CA GLY A 32 8.58 0.91 14.10
C GLY A 32 7.17 0.75 13.54
N LEU A 33 7.04 0.43 12.24
CA LEU A 33 5.76 0.30 11.55
C LEU A 33 5.44 -1.14 11.19
N THR A 34 4.15 -1.46 11.27
CA THR A 34 3.58 -2.63 10.59
C THR A 34 3.33 -2.32 9.12
N PHE A 35 3.17 -3.37 8.30
CA PHE A 35 2.78 -3.20 6.90
C PHE A 35 1.44 -2.46 6.73
N HIS A 36 0.44 -2.76 7.56
CA HIS A 36 -0.86 -2.07 7.43
C HIS A 36 -0.74 -0.58 7.74
N GLN A 37 0.05 -0.20 8.74
CA GLN A 37 0.31 1.21 9.07
C GLN A 37 1.06 1.92 7.94
N GLU A 38 2.02 1.27 7.30
CA GLU A 38 2.70 1.83 6.13
C GLU A 38 1.72 2.07 4.96
N VAL A 39 0.84 1.11 4.67
CA VAL A 39 -0.15 1.27 3.59
C VAL A 39 -1.13 2.39 3.90
N ALA A 40 -1.52 2.58 5.16
CA ALA A 40 -2.36 3.69 5.60
C ALA A 40 -1.64 5.04 5.50
N ILE A 41 -0.37 5.13 5.91
CA ILE A 41 0.45 6.35 5.79
C ILE A 41 0.64 6.74 4.33
N ASN A 42 1.03 5.81 3.46
CA ASN A 42 1.12 6.07 2.01
C ASN A 42 -0.26 6.43 1.44
N GLY A 43 -1.33 5.80 1.94
CA GLY A 43 -2.69 6.10 1.51
C GLY A 43 -3.11 7.54 1.71
N LEU A 44 -2.66 8.18 2.80
CA LEU A 44 -2.79 9.61 3.02
C LEU A 44 -1.72 10.40 2.24
N GLY A 45 -0.46 9.99 2.32
CA GLY A 45 0.69 10.69 1.73
C GLY A 45 0.66 10.81 0.20
N ASP A 46 -0.04 9.90 -0.49
CA ASP A 46 -0.28 9.94 -1.93
C ASP A 46 -1.39 10.96 -2.33
N GLN A 47 -2.19 11.42 -1.36
CA GLN A 47 -3.24 12.41 -1.61
C GLN A 47 -2.67 13.84 -1.65
N PRO A 48 -3.33 14.75 -2.39
CA PRO A 48 -3.05 16.17 -2.27
C PRO A 48 -3.05 16.61 -0.80
N GLU A 49 -1.98 17.29 -0.39
CA GLU A 49 -1.78 17.82 0.97
C GLU A 49 -1.73 16.76 2.09
N GLY A 50 -1.76 15.47 1.76
CA GLY A 50 -1.79 14.40 2.77
C GLY A 50 -3.15 14.24 3.44
N VAL A 51 -4.24 14.62 2.76
CA VAL A 51 -5.60 14.72 3.32
C VAL A 51 -6.58 13.81 2.60
N ALA A 52 -7.40 13.08 3.36
CA ALA A 52 -8.49 12.25 2.82
C ALA A 52 -9.66 12.12 3.81
N THR A 53 -10.84 11.72 3.35
CA THR A 53 -11.90 11.30 4.28
C THR A 53 -11.55 9.93 4.89
N ARG A 54 -12.06 9.67 6.10
CA ARG A 54 -11.89 8.36 6.76
C ARG A 54 -12.43 7.22 5.90
N ASP A 55 -13.60 7.40 5.28
CA ASP A 55 -14.21 6.41 4.39
C ASP A 55 -13.36 6.14 3.15
N HIS A 56 -12.72 7.18 2.58
CA HIS A 56 -11.80 6.99 1.46
C HIS A 56 -10.60 6.13 1.87
N LEU A 57 -10.02 6.39 3.04
CA LEU A 57 -8.89 5.61 3.54
C LEU A 57 -9.28 4.16 3.87
N ILE A 58 -10.47 3.95 4.46
CA ILE A 58 -11.03 2.61 4.68
C ILE A 58 -11.17 1.88 3.34
N ALA A 59 -11.84 2.49 2.35
CA ALA A 59 -12.05 1.89 1.04
C ALA A 59 -10.73 1.52 0.34
N ARG A 60 -9.70 2.36 0.49
CA ARG A 60 -8.35 2.06 -0.03
C ARG A 60 -7.73 0.84 0.67
N LEU A 61 -7.80 0.78 2.00
CA LEU A 61 -7.23 -0.31 2.79
C LEU A 61 -7.95 -1.64 2.51
N THR A 62 -9.27 -1.65 2.54
CA THR A 62 -10.07 -2.86 2.27
C THR A 62 -9.91 -3.30 0.81
N GLY A 63 -9.90 -2.35 -0.13
CA GLY A 63 -9.70 -2.60 -1.55
C GLY A 63 -8.33 -3.19 -1.89
N GLY A 64 -7.25 -2.68 -1.26
CA GLY A 64 -5.88 -3.10 -1.52
C GLY A 64 -5.42 -4.30 -0.71
N LEU A 65 -5.73 -4.33 0.60
CA LEU A 65 -5.28 -5.37 1.53
C LEU A 65 -6.23 -6.54 1.65
N LYS A 66 -7.47 -6.39 1.17
CA LYS A 66 -8.54 -7.39 1.31
C LYS A 66 -8.83 -7.75 2.78
N ILE A 67 -8.75 -6.73 3.65
CA ILE A 67 -9.17 -6.79 5.05
C ILE A 67 -10.58 -6.20 5.20
N ASP A 68 -11.23 -6.45 6.34
CA ASP A 68 -12.53 -5.85 6.66
C ASP A 68 -12.43 -4.40 7.18
N ASP A 69 -13.58 -3.71 7.23
CA ASP A 69 -13.68 -2.31 7.68
C ASP A 69 -13.22 -2.12 9.13
N ALA A 70 -13.41 -3.13 9.99
CA ALA A 70 -13.02 -3.05 11.40
C ALA A 70 -11.49 -3.08 11.54
N ALA A 71 -10.82 -3.95 10.80
CA ALA A 71 -9.36 -4.02 10.73
C ALA A 71 -8.78 -2.75 10.09
N ALA A 72 -9.39 -2.23 9.02
CA ALA A 72 -8.98 -0.96 8.42
C ALA A 72 -9.14 0.21 9.40
N GLY A 73 -10.28 0.29 10.10
CA GLY A 73 -10.52 1.29 11.15
C GLY A 73 -9.49 1.22 12.27
N ALA A 74 -9.16 0.02 12.76
CA ALA A 74 -8.16 -0.17 13.81
C ALA A 74 -6.77 0.34 13.41
N VAL A 75 -6.37 0.18 12.14
CA VAL A 75 -5.10 0.72 11.62
C VAL A 75 -5.12 2.25 11.61
N ILE A 76 -6.25 2.86 11.25
CA ILE A 76 -6.41 4.32 11.28
C ILE A 76 -6.30 4.84 12.71
N GLU A 77 -6.97 4.22 13.68
CA GLU A 77 -6.87 4.61 15.09
C GLU A 77 -5.42 4.51 15.60
N GLN A 78 -4.67 3.48 15.21
CA GLN A 78 -3.25 3.38 15.56
C GLN A 78 -2.42 4.56 15.03
N LEU A 79 -2.72 5.10 13.84
CA LEU A 79 -2.04 6.30 13.33
C LEU A 79 -2.41 7.55 14.11
N LEU A 80 -3.67 7.67 14.54
CA LEU A 80 -4.15 8.78 15.37
C LEU A 80 -3.50 8.73 16.76
N ASP A 81 -3.49 7.57 17.40
CA ASP A 81 -2.87 7.32 18.72
C ASP A 81 -1.36 7.59 18.69
N ALA A 82 -0.69 7.25 17.58
CA ALA A 82 0.72 7.53 17.37
C ALA A 82 1.03 9.00 17.00
N GLY A 83 0.01 9.85 16.83
CA GLY A 83 0.17 11.24 16.42
C GLY A 83 0.72 11.40 14.99
N LEU A 84 0.60 10.38 14.15
CA LEU A 84 1.03 10.39 12.74
C LEU A 84 -0.05 10.95 11.82
N ALA A 85 -1.31 10.87 12.24
CA ALA A 85 -2.43 11.51 11.60
C ALA A 85 -3.24 12.30 12.65
N SER A 86 -4.01 13.27 12.17
CA SER A 86 -5.03 13.97 12.95
C SER A 86 -6.37 13.87 12.25
N ALA A 87 -7.44 13.75 13.03
CA ALA A 87 -8.80 13.79 12.53
C ALA A 87 -9.44 15.16 12.81
N SER A 88 -10.26 15.64 11.89
CA SER A 88 -11.13 16.81 12.07
C SER A 88 -12.51 16.54 11.46
N GLY A 89 -13.54 17.25 11.92
CA GLY A 89 -14.93 16.95 11.55
C GLY A 89 -15.45 15.67 12.23
N GLY A 90 -16.53 15.08 11.72
CA GLY A 90 -17.18 13.91 12.31
C GLY A 90 -18.26 14.24 13.35
N ASP A 91 -18.31 15.49 13.83
CA ASP A 91 -19.36 16.00 14.69
C ASP A 91 -20.48 16.64 13.86
N GLY A 92 -21.74 16.34 14.16
CA GLY A 92 -22.89 17.02 13.54
C GLY A 92 -23.23 16.59 12.10
N GLY A 93 -22.63 15.50 11.59
CA GLY A 93 -22.99 14.88 10.31
C GLY A 93 -22.00 15.11 9.16
N ASP A 94 -20.95 15.91 9.37
CA ASP A 94 -19.87 16.06 8.40
C ASP A 94 -18.93 14.84 8.41
N PRO A 95 -18.42 14.38 7.24
CA PRO A 95 -17.48 13.28 7.18
C PRO A 95 -16.19 13.59 7.95
N ALA A 96 -15.68 12.62 8.70
CA ALA A 96 -14.37 12.76 9.34
C ALA A 96 -13.27 12.87 8.28
N VAL A 97 -12.45 13.90 8.38
CA VAL A 97 -11.29 14.17 7.52
C VAL A 97 -10.03 13.84 8.28
N LEU A 98 -9.15 13.08 7.65
CA LEU A 98 -7.84 12.69 8.16
C LEU A 98 -6.76 13.48 7.42
N ALA A 99 -5.76 13.94 8.16
CA ALA A 99 -4.59 14.59 7.61
C ALA A 99 -3.33 14.03 8.27
N LEU A 100 -2.26 13.84 7.50
CA LEU A 100 -0.94 13.57 8.09
C LEU A 100 -0.52 14.76 8.97
N THR A 101 0.05 14.46 10.14
CA THR A 101 0.76 15.46 10.94
C THR A 101 2.13 15.76 10.33
N ASP A 102 2.89 16.70 10.91
CA ASP A 102 4.28 16.91 10.51
C ASP A 102 5.12 15.65 10.71
N ALA A 103 4.93 14.95 11.84
CA ALA A 103 5.58 13.68 12.12
C ALA A 103 5.16 12.59 11.10
N GLY A 104 3.87 12.54 10.73
CA GLY A 104 3.38 11.65 9.68
C GLY A 104 4.01 11.92 8.32
N ARG A 105 4.15 13.20 7.93
CA ARG A 105 4.82 13.61 6.68
C ARG A 105 6.29 13.24 6.67
N GLU A 106 7.01 13.50 7.76
CA GLU A 106 8.42 13.13 7.89
C GLU A 106 8.60 11.61 7.76
N LEU A 107 7.77 10.84 8.46
CA LEU A 107 7.79 9.39 8.41
C LEU A 107 7.46 8.86 7.01
N HIS A 108 6.46 9.43 6.33
CA HIS A 108 6.14 9.12 4.94
C HIS A 108 7.36 9.34 4.03
N GLY A 109 8.09 10.46 4.19
CA GLY A 109 9.33 10.71 3.45
C GLY A 109 10.38 9.62 3.69
N ARG A 110 10.58 9.19 4.94
CA ARG A 110 11.53 8.11 5.29
C ARG A 110 11.14 6.76 4.69
N ILE A 111 9.84 6.44 4.66
CA ILE A 111 9.30 5.25 3.98
C ILE A 111 9.64 5.32 2.49
N GLN A 112 9.31 6.42 1.83
CA GLN A 112 9.53 6.60 0.39
C GLN A 112 11.02 6.48 0.03
N ASP A 113 11.91 7.05 0.83
CA ASP A 113 13.36 6.93 0.60
C ASP A 113 13.88 5.50 0.80
N GLY A 114 13.37 4.79 1.80
CA GLY A 114 13.70 3.38 2.03
C GLY A 114 13.23 2.48 0.90
N VAL A 115 11.96 2.63 0.50
CA VAL A 115 11.36 1.86 -0.60
C VAL A 115 12.06 2.14 -1.93
N LYS A 116 12.38 3.41 -2.25
CA LYS A 116 13.13 3.77 -3.48
C LYS A 116 14.46 3.04 -3.58
N ARG A 117 15.21 2.92 -2.47
CA ARG A 117 16.48 2.17 -2.45
C ARG A 117 16.28 0.68 -2.74
N ILE A 118 15.22 0.08 -2.18
CA ILE A 118 14.86 -1.32 -2.45
C ILE A 118 14.46 -1.50 -3.91
N VAL A 119 13.59 -0.64 -4.43
CA VAL A 119 13.11 -0.69 -5.81
C VAL A 119 14.29 -0.61 -6.79
N ALA A 120 15.23 0.32 -6.58
CA ALA A 120 16.42 0.42 -7.42
C ALA A 120 17.25 -0.88 -7.44
N ARG A 121 17.32 -1.60 -6.32
CA ARG A 121 18.09 -2.85 -6.21
C ARG A 121 17.36 -4.07 -6.78
N ILE A 122 16.03 -4.10 -6.71
CA ILE A 122 15.22 -5.23 -7.20
C ILE A 122 14.92 -5.10 -8.70
N TYR A 123 14.72 -3.88 -9.19
CA TYR A 123 14.22 -3.63 -10.55
C TYR A 123 15.21 -2.90 -11.47
N GLY A 124 16.32 -2.36 -10.94
CA GLY A 124 17.14 -1.37 -11.65
C GLY A 124 17.87 -1.87 -12.89
N ASP A 125 18.09 -3.17 -13.02
CA ASP A 125 18.73 -3.82 -14.17
C ASP A 125 17.72 -4.55 -15.09
N LEU A 126 16.43 -4.52 -14.75
CA LEU A 126 15.39 -5.17 -15.53
C LEU A 126 15.01 -4.33 -16.78
N PRO A 127 14.75 -4.96 -17.94
CA PRO A 127 14.31 -4.24 -19.12
C PRO A 127 13.00 -3.49 -18.88
N ALA A 128 12.97 -2.20 -19.24
CA ALA A 128 11.77 -1.37 -19.05
C ALA A 128 10.55 -1.90 -19.82
N GLU A 129 10.76 -2.54 -20.96
CA GLU A 129 9.68 -3.19 -21.73
C GLU A 129 9.07 -4.37 -20.97
N ASP A 130 9.89 -5.22 -20.36
CA ASP A 130 9.43 -6.36 -19.56
C ASP A 130 8.65 -5.88 -18.34
N LEU A 131 9.13 -4.82 -17.66
CA LEU A 131 8.40 -4.19 -16.55
C LEU A 131 7.05 -3.63 -17.00
N ALA A 132 6.99 -2.97 -18.14
CA ALA A 132 5.74 -2.44 -18.68
C ALA A 132 4.75 -3.56 -19.06
N VAL A 133 5.24 -4.66 -19.65
CA VAL A 133 4.42 -5.86 -19.95
C VAL A 133 3.89 -6.47 -18.65
N ALA A 134 4.77 -6.71 -17.67
CA ALA A 134 4.38 -7.28 -16.39
C ALA A 134 3.35 -6.41 -15.68
N ALA A 135 3.56 -5.10 -15.61
CA ALA A 135 2.63 -4.16 -15.00
C ALA A 135 1.24 -4.23 -15.64
N ARG A 136 1.15 -4.20 -16.98
CA ARG A 136 -0.14 -4.34 -17.67
C ARG A 136 -0.87 -5.62 -17.31
N VAL A 137 -0.16 -6.76 -17.33
CA VAL A 137 -0.77 -8.06 -17.03
C VAL A 137 -1.23 -8.13 -15.58
N LEU A 138 -0.41 -7.70 -14.63
CA LEU A 138 -0.76 -7.69 -13.20
C LEU A 138 -1.94 -6.78 -12.90
N THR A 139 -2.02 -5.60 -13.53
CA THR A 139 -3.17 -4.70 -13.43
C THR A 139 -4.43 -5.39 -13.92
N THR A 140 -4.42 -5.98 -15.13
CA THR A 140 -5.60 -6.69 -15.67
C THR A 140 -6.03 -7.86 -14.80
N VAL A 141 -5.08 -8.64 -14.25
CA VAL A 141 -5.40 -9.73 -13.32
C VAL A 141 -6.05 -9.20 -12.04
N THR A 142 -5.52 -8.09 -11.49
CA THR A 142 -6.06 -7.45 -10.28
C THR A 142 -7.48 -6.92 -10.50
N GLU A 143 -7.73 -6.24 -11.63
CA GLU A 143 -9.05 -5.74 -12.00
C GLU A 143 -10.08 -6.88 -12.11
N ARG A 144 -9.73 -7.97 -12.81
CA ARG A 144 -10.61 -9.13 -12.96
C ARG A 144 -10.90 -9.82 -11.63
N ALA A 145 -9.90 -9.99 -10.78
CA ALA A 145 -10.07 -10.57 -9.45
C ALA A 145 -11.01 -9.71 -8.60
N ASN A 146 -10.86 -8.38 -8.65
CA ASN A 146 -11.74 -7.45 -7.94
C ASN A 146 -13.18 -7.49 -8.47
N ALA A 147 -13.37 -7.60 -9.78
CA ALA A 147 -14.70 -7.73 -10.37
C ALA A 147 -15.42 -9.00 -9.87
N ILE A 148 -14.72 -10.14 -9.84
CA ILE A 148 -15.27 -11.39 -9.31
C ILE A 148 -15.67 -11.24 -7.83
N LEU A 149 -14.83 -10.60 -7.01
CA LEU A 149 -15.13 -10.39 -5.59
C LEU A 149 -16.30 -9.43 -5.36
N ALA A 150 -16.56 -8.49 -6.28
CA ALA A 150 -17.70 -7.58 -6.19
C ALA A 150 -19.04 -8.25 -6.56
N GLU A 151 -19.00 -9.41 -7.23
CA GLU A 151 -20.17 -10.22 -7.58
C GLU A 151 -20.51 -11.28 -6.51
N ALA A 152 -19.61 -11.51 -5.54
CA ALA A 152 -19.73 -12.52 -4.50
C ALA A 152 -20.46 -12.00 -3.25
#